data_AF-A0A8B6E9Z0-F1
#
_entry.id   AF-A0A8B6E9Z0-F1
#
_cell.length_a   1.000
_cell.length_b   1.000
_cell.length_c   1.000
_cell.angle_alpha   90.00
_cell.angle_beta   90.00
_cell.angle_gamma   90.00
#
_symmetry.space_group_name_H-M   'P 1'
#
loop_
_entity.id
_entity.type
_entity.pdbx_description
1 polymer ?
#
loop_
_entity_poly.entity_id
_entity_poly.type
_entity_poly.pdbx_seq_one_letter_code
_entity_poly.pdbx_strand_id
1 'polypeptide(L)'
;MEFLQIVIIYVLLFFLSVGLYFYRDSAILRTGIVGKICTIISSAIRIAVPKSLTMVLYNASQYFLYTRNQCMKVLFGVLVLAGNIICIMDMLPLLYKYLPDQNHTLIPIINAFASLYFFHKCCNGDPGEITPLNLEKYQSVYPYDERMYVPNAKCRTCKFVKPARSKHCSICNRCVHRFDHHCLWTNNDVGGLNHGYFVLFLLTMMFKCIWGFYIGIKSLVLYTQYHRLLETQVMTSNGEMKQVTYSIVLQHLFMQFPRLVFIVTSLFFLIILLGIFTIYHVNVVLTNRTTNERYKAAELEPINIDSKRLSSNKSKLQAGMKLNKNIKTVENLYDKGIIGNIYDTFWHRSIVKKIKFR
;
A
#
# COMPACT_ATOMS: atom_id res chain seq x y z
N MET A 1 27.47 16.10 17.30
CA MET A 1 26.32 16.23 16.39
C MET A 1 25.08 16.46 17.22
N GLU A 2 24.26 17.42 16.85
CA GLU A 2 22.99 17.61 17.54
C GLU A 2 22.12 16.37 17.33
N PHE A 3 21.45 15.90 18.39
CA PHE A 3 20.56 14.74 18.36
C PHE A 3 19.59 14.74 17.15
N LEU A 4 19.08 15.92 16.78
CA LEU A 4 18.22 16.12 15.61
C LEU A 4 18.90 15.73 14.30
N GLN A 5 20.19 16.02 14.14
CA GLN A 5 20.96 15.64 12.95
C GLN A 5 21.09 14.12 12.86
N ILE A 6 21.29 13.42 13.98
CA ILE A 6 21.37 11.96 14.02
C ILE A 6 20.03 11.35 13.58
N VAL A 7 18.91 11.83 14.12
CA VAL A 7 17.57 11.37 13.73
C VAL A 7 17.30 11.61 12.24
N ILE A 8 17.62 12.81 11.74
CA ILE A 8 17.48 13.14 10.31
C ILE A 8 18.32 12.19 9.46
N ILE A 9 19.58 11.93 9.83
CA ILE A 9 20.45 11.00 9.13
C ILE A 9 19.84 9.60 9.11
N TYR A 10 19.34 9.08 10.24
CA TYR A 10 18.72 7.76 10.30
C TYR A 10 17.47 7.66 9.42
N VAL A 11 16.61 8.67 9.45
CA VAL A 11 15.41 8.73 8.62
C VAL A 11 15.78 8.77 7.14
N LEU A 12 16.74 9.62 6.75
CA LEU A 12 17.22 9.71 5.37
C LEU A 12 17.86 8.40 4.91
N LEU A 13 18.69 7.76 5.74
CA LEU A 13 19.30 6.47 5.44
C LEU A 13 18.25 5.36 5.28
N PHE A 14 17.20 5.35 6.12
CA PHE A 14 16.10 4.40 5.99
C PHE A 14 15.36 4.59 4.66
N PHE A 15 14.93 5.80 4.33
CA PHE A 15 14.24 6.09 3.07
C PHE A 15 15.13 5.84 1.85
N LEU A 16 16.41 6.17 1.93
CA LEU A 16 17.39 5.85 0.90
C LEU A 16 17.49 4.34 0.70
N SER A 17 17.61 3.56 1.78
CA SER A 17 17.71 2.09 1.72
C SER A 17 16.46 1.46 1.09
N VAL A 18 15.28 1.93 1.49
CA VAL A 18 14.00 1.50 0.93
C VAL A 18 13.89 1.87 -0.55
N GLY A 19 14.27 3.10 -0.91
CA GLY A 19 14.33 3.55 -2.30
C GLY A 19 15.29 2.69 -3.13
N LEU A 20 16.51 2.46 -2.67
CA LEU A 20 17.49 1.61 -3.35
C LEU A 20 16.96 0.19 -3.57
N TYR A 21 16.24 -0.38 -2.60
CA TYR A 21 15.64 -1.70 -2.73
C TYR A 21 14.56 -1.74 -3.82
N PHE A 22 13.60 -0.82 -3.80
CA PHE A 22 12.48 -0.81 -4.75
C PHE A 22 12.90 -0.39 -6.17
N TYR A 23 13.89 0.49 -6.29
CA TYR A 23 14.31 1.04 -7.58
C TYR A 23 15.51 0.32 -8.21
N ARG A 24 16.02 -0.75 -7.58
CA ARG A 24 17.13 -1.56 -8.06
C ARG A 24 16.97 -2.01 -9.52
N ASP A 25 15.74 -2.36 -9.91
CA ASP A 25 15.43 -2.91 -11.24
C ASP A 25 14.84 -1.88 -12.21
N SER A 26 14.75 -0.60 -11.81
CA SER A 26 14.30 0.47 -12.70
C SER A 26 15.34 0.74 -13.80
N ALA A 27 14.92 0.62 -15.06
CA ALA A 27 15.78 0.86 -16.22
C ALA A 27 16.40 2.28 -16.22
N ILE A 28 15.70 3.26 -15.64
CA ILE A 28 16.12 4.66 -15.57
C ILE A 28 17.23 4.86 -14.52
N LEU A 29 17.13 4.19 -13.37
CA LEU A 29 18.02 4.39 -12.22
C LEU A 29 19.23 3.46 -12.24
N ARG A 30 19.15 2.35 -12.99
CA ARG A 30 20.21 1.35 -13.14
C ARG A 30 21.48 1.90 -13.80
N THR A 31 21.38 2.87 -14.70
CA THR A 31 22.55 3.46 -15.40
C THR A 31 23.18 4.64 -14.67
N GLY A 32 22.51 5.18 -13.65
CA GLY A 32 22.95 6.35 -12.87
C GLY A 32 23.81 6.01 -11.65
N ILE A 33 24.04 7.04 -10.80
CA ILE A 33 24.80 6.93 -9.53
C ILE A 33 24.15 5.91 -8.59
N VAL A 34 22.82 5.88 -8.55
CA VAL A 34 22.01 4.94 -7.75
C VAL A 34 22.33 3.48 -8.11
N GLY A 35 22.38 3.15 -9.40
CA GLY A 35 22.77 1.83 -9.89
C GLY A 35 24.20 1.44 -9.52
N LYS A 36 25.15 2.39 -9.59
CA LYS A 36 26.55 2.17 -9.16
C LYS A 36 26.62 1.87 -7.66
N ILE A 37 25.96 2.66 -6.82
CA ILE A 37 25.89 2.45 -5.36
C ILE A 37 25.26 1.08 -5.04
N CYS A 38 24.14 0.73 -5.68
CA CYS A 38 23.52 -0.58 -5.51
C CYS A 38 24.46 -1.73 -5.88
N THR A 39 25.27 -1.56 -6.92
CA THR A 39 26.24 -2.57 -7.36
C THR A 39 27.36 -2.73 -6.35
N ILE A 40 27.91 -1.63 -5.82
CA ILE A 40 28.94 -1.64 -4.78
C ILE A 40 28.41 -2.32 -3.51
N ILE A 41 27.24 -1.91 -3.03
CA ILE A 41 26.60 -2.52 -1.84
C ILE A 41 26.34 -4.00 -2.07
N SER A 42 25.79 -4.38 -3.23
CA SER A 42 25.52 -5.79 -3.57
C SER A 42 26.81 -6.62 -3.65
N SER A 43 27.92 -6.02 -4.07
CA SER A 43 29.23 -6.68 -4.09
C SER A 43 29.82 -6.80 -2.68
N ALA A 44 29.71 -5.77 -1.84
CA ALA A 44 30.11 -5.82 -0.44
C ALA A 44 29.32 -6.87 0.36
N ILE A 45 28.01 -6.93 0.18
CA ILE A 45 27.14 -7.95 0.79
C ILE A 45 27.56 -9.36 0.33
N ARG A 46 27.90 -9.56 -0.95
CA ARG A 46 28.36 -10.86 -1.46
C ARG A 46 29.69 -11.32 -0.88
N ILE A 47 30.53 -10.39 -0.42
CA ILE A 47 31.79 -10.69 0.26
C ILE A 47 31.55 -10.96 1.75
N ALA A 48 30.69 -10.15 2.40
CA ALA A 48 30.44 -10.22 3.83
C ALA A 48 29.47 -11.33 4.26
N VAL A 49 28.53 -11.72 3.39
CA VAL A 49 27.46 -12.68 3.70
C VAL A 49 27.76 -14.01 3.00
N PRO A 50 27.85 -15.14 3.75
CA PRO A 50 28.06 -16.46 3.16
C PRO A 50 27.02 -16.79 2.09
N LYS A 51 27.44 -17.46 1.01
CA LYS A 51 26.54 -17.88 -0.09
C LYS A 51 25.39 -18.76 0.41
N SER A 52 25.65 -19.62 1.39
CA SER A 52 24.65 -20.47 2.04
C SER A 52 23.55 -19.62 2.69
N LEU A 53 23.93 -18.61 3.48
CA LEU A 53 22.99 -17.70 4.13
C LEU A 53 22.21 -16.88 3.09
N THR A 54 22.87 -16.39 2.04
CA THR A 54 22.20 -15.66 0.95
C THR A 54 21.15 -16.52 0.25
N MET A 55 21.46 -17.79 0.01
CA MET A 55 20.53 -18.72 -0.63
C MET A 55 19.35 -19.08 0.28
N VAL A 56 19.60 -19.29 1.58
CA VAL A 56 18.55 -19.52 2.58
C VAL A 56 17.61 -18.31 2.65
N LEU A 57 18.16 -17.10 2.73
CA LEU A 57 17.36 -15.86 2.75
C LEU A 57 16.59 -15.66 1.45
N TYR A 58 17.18 -15.97 0.30
CA TYR A 58 16.49 -15.92 -0.99
C TYR A 58 15.31 -16.90 -1.02
N ASN A 59 15.53 -18.17 -0.67
CA ASN A 59 14.48 -19.18 -0.65
C ASN A 59 13.37 -18.83 0.36
N ALA A 60 13.74 -18.34 1.53
CA ALA A 60 12.79 -17.83 2.52
C ALA A 60 11.98 -16.66 1.95
N SER A 61 12.62 -15.69 1.31
CA SER A 61 11.93 -14.56 0.67
C SER A 61 10.98 -15.01 -0.44
N GLN A 62 11.39 -15.98 -1.26
CA GLN A 62 10.56 -16.56 -2.31
C GLN A 62 9.32 -17.22 -1.72
N TYR A 63 9.50 -18.04 -0.69
CA TYR A 63 8.40 -18.66 0.03
C TYR A 63 7.46 -17.61 0.66
N PHE A 64 8.01 -16.66 1.42
CA PHE A 64 7.20 -15.69 2.17
C PHE A 64 6.45 -14.69 1.28
N LEU A 65 7.06 -14.24 0.19
CA LEU A 65 6.51 -13.16 -0.66
C LEU A 65 5.76 -13.66 -1.90
N TYR A 66 6.12 -14.85 -2.42
CA TYR A 66 5.61 -15.34 -3.70
C TYR A 66 4.83 -16.65 -3.59
N THR A 67 4.61 -17.17 -2.37
CA THR A 67 3.73 -18.31 -2.14
C THR A 67 2.64 -17.99 -1.12
N ARG A 68 1.52 -18.72 -1.19
CA ARG A 68 0.42 -18.55 -0.26
C ARG A 68 0.77 -19.13 1.10
N ASN A 69 1.03 -18.28 2.10
CA ASN A 69 1.38 -18.69 3.46
C ASN A 69 0.65 -17.88 4.54
N GLN A 70 0.19 -18.52 5.61
CA GLN A 70 -0.56 -17.82 6.68
C GLN A 70 0.32 -16.89 7.52
N CYS A 71 1.64 -17.05 7.44
CA CYS A 71 2.60 -16.26 8.21
C CYS A 71 2.43 -14.76 7.97
N MET A 72 2.24 -14.32 6.72
CA MET A 72 2.04 -12.89 6.43
C MET A 72 0.78 -12.31 7.08
N LYS A 73 -0.31 -13.08 7.12
CA LYS A 73 -1.57 -12.64 7.74
C LYS A 73 -1.41 -12.51 9.25
N VAL A 74 -0.77 -13.51 9.86
CA VAL A 74 -0.50 -13.54 11.31
C VAL A 74 0.45 -12.41 11.68
N LEU A 75 1.55 -12.25 10.95
CA LEU A 75 2.53 -11.19 11.15
C LEU A 75 1.85 -9.81 11.11
N PHE A 76 1.07 -9.53 10.05
CA PHE A 76 0.39 -8.24 9.94
C PHE A 76 -0.64 -8.03 11.06
N GLY A 77 -1.43 -9.06 11.39
CA GLY A 77 -2.39 -9.01 12.49
C GLY A 77 -1.73 -8.73 13.84
N VAL A 78 -0.60 -9.39 14.13
CA VAL A 78 0.19 -9.18 15.35
C VAL A 78 0.78 -7.78 15.38
N LEU A 79 1.34 -7.28 14.29
CA LEU A 79 1.88 -5.90 14.21
C LEU A 79 0.78 -4.86 14.47
N VAL A 80 -0.41 -5.06 13.90
CA VAL A 80 -1.56 -4.19 14.12
C VAL A 80 -1.97 -4.22 15.59
N LEU A 81 -2.11 -5.40 16.20
CA LEU A 81 -2.53 -5.54 17.60
C LEU A 81 -1.49 -4.98 18.57
N ALA A 82 -0.21 -5.34 18.39
CA ALA A 82 0.90 -4.85 19.20
C ALA A 82 1.00 -3.32 19.12
N GLY A 83 0.90 -2.74 17.93
CA GLY A 83 0.89 -1.29 17.76
C GLY A 83 -0.25 -0.61 18.51
N ASN A 84 -1.46 -1.19 18.50
CA ASN A 84 -2.59 -0.68 19.28
C ASN A 84 -2.33 -0.75 20.79
N ILE A 85 -1.82 -1.89 21.28
CA ILE A 85 -1.51 -2.08 22.71
C ILE A 85 -0.46 -1.06 23.16
N ILE A 86 0.61 -0.89 22.40
CA ILE A 86 1.68 0.05 22.74
C ILE A 86 1.15 1.50 22.75
N CYS A 87 0.36 1.90 21.75
CA CYS A 87 -0.27 3.23 21.75
C CYS A 87 -1.16 3.44 22.99
N ILE A 88 -1.95 2.44 23.38
CA ILE A 88 -2.80 2.48 24.56
C ILE A 88 -1.95 2.64 25.84
N MET A 89 -0.91 1.82 25.99
CA MET A 89 -0.04 1.84 27.18
C MET A 89 0.74 3.14 27.33
N ASP A 90 1.17 3.76 26.23
CA ASP A 90 1.99 4.97 26.27
C ASP A 90 1.17 6.26 26.33
N MET A 91 0.04 6.31 25.62
CA MET A 91 -0.72 7.54 25.44
C MET A 91 -1.82 7.70 26.50
N LEU A 92 -2.55 6.63 26.87
CA LEU A 92 -3.67 6.75 27.80
C LEU A 92 -3.28 7.26 29.19
N PRO A 93 -2.17 6.82 29.82
CA PRO A 93 -1.80 7.32 31.13
C PRO A 93 -1.56 8.83 31.14
N LEU A 94 -0.92 9.35 30.08
CA LEU A 94 -0.69 10.79 29.92
C LEU A 94 -2.01 11.53 29.71
N LEU A 95 -2.89 11.00 28.85
CA LEU A 95 -4.18 11.62 28.57
C LEU A 95 -5.10 11.66 29.79
N TYR A 96 -5.22 10.57 30.56
CA TYR A 96 -6.04 10.57 31.78
C TYR A 96 -5.41 11.40 32.90
N LYS A 97 -4.09 11.58 32.92
CA LYS A 97 -3.41 12.49 33.85
C LYS A 97 -3.73 13.96 33.56
N TYR A 98 -3.74 14.35 32.28
CA TYR A 98 -3.88 15.77 31.89
C TYR A 98 -5.29 16.18 31.47
N LEU A 99 -6.13 15.22 31.07
CA LEU A 99 -7.51 15.42 30.60
C LEU A 99 -8.43 14.30 31.14
N PRO A 100 -8.64 14.23 32.47
CA PRO A 100 -9.36 13.11 33.11
C PRO A 100 -10.83 13.01 32.68
N ASP A 101 -11.47 14.14 32.35
CA ASP A 101 -12.91 14.18 32.05
C ASP A 101 -13.26 13.72 30.62
N GLN A 102 -12.25 13.47 29.77
CA GLN A 102 -12.45 13.05 28.38
C GLN A 102 -12.35 11.52 28.22
N ASN A 103 -13.20 10.95 27.37
CA ASN A 103 -13.09 9.55 27.00
C ASN A 103 -12.01 9.35 25.94
N HIS A 104 -10.90 8.73 26.34
CA HIS A 104 -9.76 8.47 25.46
C HIS A 104 -9.69 7.03 24.95
N THR A 105 -10.57 6.13 25.41
CA THR A 105 -10.49 4.68 25.16
C THR A 105 -11.45 4.19 24.09
N LEU A 106 -12.65 4.76 24.00
CA LEU A 106 -13.72 4.25 23.15
C LEU A 106 -13.35 4.26 21.66
N ILE A 107 -12.84 5.39 21.15
CA ILE A 107 -12.48 5.53 19.73
C ILE A 107 -11.37 4.55 19.33
N PRO A 108 -10.23 4.43 20.06
CA PRO A 108 -9.23 3.41 19.77
C PRO A 108 -9.77 1.99 19.74
N ILE A 109 -10.63 1.62 20.70
CA ILE A 109 -11.20 0.28 20.80
C ILE A 109 -12.10 -0.02 19.59
N ILE A 110 -13.05 0.86 19.27
CA ILE A 110 -13.95 0.70 18.12
C ILE A 110 -13.14 0.56 16.83
N ASN A 111 -12.13 1.40 16.65
CA ASN A 111 -11.31 1.37 15.45
C ASN A 111 -10.40 0.14 15.37
N ALA A 112 -9.88 -0.36 16.50
CA ALA A 112 -9.15 -1.62 16.55
C ALA A 112 -10.03 -2.79 16.09
N PHE A 113 -11.26 -2.88 16.60
CA PHE A 113 -12.22 -3.91 16.16
C PHE A 113 -12.60 -3.76 14.68
N ALA A 114 -12.90 -2.54 14.23
CA ALA A 114 -13.27 -2.28 12.83
C ALA A 114 -12.14 -2.67 11.86
N SER A 115 -10.90 -2.25 12.15
CA SER A 115 -9.74 -2.57 11.30
C SER A 115 -9.44 -4.07 11.26
N LEU A 116 -9.51 -4.77 12.40
CA LEU A 116 -9.34 -6.23 12.46
C LEU A 116 -10.47 -6.97 11.73
N TYR A 117 -11.70 -6.50 11.84
CA TYR A 117 -12.85 -7.07 11.13
C TYR A 117 -12.68 -6.97 9.60
N PHE A 118 -12.36 -5.79 9.07
CA PHE A 118 -12.15 -5.63 7.63
C PHE A 118 -10.92 -6.38 7.15
N PHE A 119 -9.82 -6.39 7.93
CA PHE A 119 -8.65 -7.20 7.62
C PHE A 119 -9.00 -8.69 7.53
N HIS A 120 -9.80 -9.21 8.47
CA HIS A 120 -10.29 -10.58 8.44
C HIS A 120 -11.14 -10.85 7.18
N LYS A 121 -12.04 -9.93 6.81
CA LYS A 121 -12.84 -10.04 5.57
C LYS A 121 -11.97 -10.02 4.31
N CYS A 122 -10.87 -9.28 4.28
CA CYS A 122 -9.91 -9.34 3.17
C CYS A 122 -9.16 -10.67 3.13
N CYS A 123 -8.73 -11.17 4.29
CA CYS A 123 -7.93 -12.39 4.41
C CYS A 123 -8.69 -13.66 4.03
N ASN A 124 -9.97 -13.74 4.43
CA ASN A 124 -10.77 -14.97 4.35
C ASN A 124 -11.99 -14.83 3.43
N GLY A 125 -12.30 -13.62 2.98
CA GLY A 125 -13.40 -13.39 2.05
C GLY A 125 -13.10 -13.94 0.67
N ASP A 126 -14.13 -14.49 0.03
CA ASP A 126 -14.11 -14.86 -1.38
C ASP A 126 -13.84 -13.61 -2.24
N PRO A 127 -12.75 -13.58 -3.03
CA PRO A 127 -12.46 -12.47 -3.94
C PRO A 127 -13.34 -12.47 -5.19
N GLY A 128 -14.11 -13.53 -5.43
CA GLY A 128 -14.81 -13.80 -6.68
C GLY A 128 -14.13 -14.92 -7.45
N GLU A 129 -13.83 -16.03 -6.78
CA GLU A 129 -13.20 -17.19 -7.42
C GLU A 129 -14.11 -17.78 -8.50
N ILE A 130 -13.54 -17.95 -9.70
CA ILE A 130 -14.24 -18.48 -10.86
C ILE A 130 -13.98 -19.98 -10.92
N THR A 131 -15.07 -20.75 -10.84
CA THR A 131 -15.12 -22.20 -10.97
C THR A 131 -16.02 -22.57 -12.16
N PRO A 132 -15.97 -23.81 -12.65
CA PRO A 132 -16.90 -24.26 -13.70
C PRO A 132 -18.38 -24.04 -13.34
N LEU A 133 -18.73 -24.19 -12.06
CA LEU A 133 -20.11 -24.05 -11.55
C LEU A 133 -20.65 -22.62 -11.60
N ASN A 134 -19.78 -21.61 -11.53
CA ASN A 134 -20.18 -20.20 -11.50
C ASN A 134 -19.66 -19.40 -12.72
N LEU A 135 -19.08 -20.09 -13.71
CA LEU A 135 -18.44 -19.45 -14.87
C LEU A 135 -19.42 -18.60 -15.66
N GLU A 136 -20.56 -19.18 -16.04
CA GLU A 136 -21.61 -18.53 -16.83
C GLU A 136 -22.11 -17.25 -16.15
N LYS A 137 -22.27 -17.33 -14.82
CA LYS A 137 -22.63 -16.18 -13.99
C LYS A 137 -21.67 -15.03 -14.18
N TYR A 138 -20.37 -15.27 -14.10
CA TYR A 138 -19.37 -14.21 -14.24
C TYR A 138 -19.19 -13.73 -15.68
N GLN A 139 -19.42 -14.58 -16.68
CA GLN A 139 -19.33 -14.19 -18.11
C GLN A 139 -20.35 -13.13 -18.49
N SER A 140 -21.52 -13.15 -17.87
CA SER A 140 -22.62 -12.21 -18.12
C SER A 140 -22.52 -10.87 -17.37
N VAL A 141 -21.59 -10.71 -16.42
CA VAL A 141 -21.52 -9.51 -15.55
C VAL A 141 -21.00 -8.27 -16.27
N TYR A 142 -19.96 -8.44 -17.10
CA TYR A 142 -19.29 -7.34 -17.79
C TYR A 142 -19.12 -7.66 -19.27
N PRO A 143 -19.34 -6.69 -20.16
CA PRO A 143 -19.03 -6.85 -21.58
C PRO A 143 -17.51 -6.93 -21.80
N TYR A 144 -17.12 -7.61 -22.87
CA TYR A 144 -15.76 -7.58 -23.38
C TYR A 144 -15.51 -6.22 -24.03
N ASP A 145 -14.34 -5.63 -23.78
CA ASP A 145 -13.93 -4.34 -24.37
C ASP A 145 -13.13 -4.52 -25.67
N GLU A 146 -12.98 -5.77 -26.12
CA GLU A 146 -12.25 -6.21 -27.32
C GLU A 146 -10.78 -5.76 -27.38
N ARG A 147 -10.25 -5.19 -26.30
CA ARG A 147 -8.88 -4.67 -26.23
C ARG A 147 -8.10 -5.27 -25.08
N MET A 148 -8.50 -5.00 -23.84
CA MET A 148 -7.87 -5.61 -22.65
C MET A 148 -8.45 -6.99 -22.36
N TYR A 149 -9.70 -7.19 -22.74
CA TYR A 149 -10.48 -8.41 -22.55
C TYR A 149 -11.22 -8.74 -23.84
N VAL A 150 -10.64 -9.67 -24.60
CA VAL A 150 -11.21 -10.19 -25.84
C VAL A 150 -12.11 -11.41 -25.57
N PRO A 151 -13.22 -11.57 -26.32
CA PRO A 151 -14.03 -12.79 -26.27
C PRO A 151 -13.19 -14.05 -26.55
N ASN A 152 -13.63 -15.20 -26.05
CA ASN A 152 -13.01 -16.53 -26.25
C ASN A 152 -11.58 -16.71 -25.70
N ALA A 153 -10.98 -15.70 -25.05
CA ALA A 153 -9.67 -15.86 -24.41
C ALA A 153 -9.71 -16.86 -23.26
N LYS A 154 -9.05 -18.02 -23.42
CA LYS A 154 -8.99 -19.07 -22.41
C LYS A 154 -7.90 -18.82 -21.36
N CYS A 155 -8.15 -19.26 -20.13
CA CYS A 155 -7.11 -19.39 -19.12
C CYS A 155 -6.22 -20.59 -19.46
N ARG A 156 -4.89 -20.39 -19.53
CA ARG A 156 -3.94 -21.48 -19.82
C ARG A 156 -3.90 -22.54 -18.73
N THR A 157 -4.14 -22.16 -17.47
CA THR A 157 -4.14 -23.05 -16.31
C THR A 157 -5.51 -23.67 -16.08
N CYS A 158 -6.56 -22.86 -15.91
CA CYS A 158 -7.91 -23.32 -15.57
C CYS A 158 -8.74 -23.85 -16.77
N LYS A 159 -8.24 -23.69 -18.00
CA LYS A 159 -8.81 -24.24 -19.26
C LYS A 159 -10.21 -23.78 -19.69
N PHE A 160 -10.85 -22.84 -19.00
CA PHE A 160 -12.10 -22.22 -19.44
C PHE A 160 -11.91 -20.83 -20.09
N VAL A 161 -12.94 -20.35 -20.80
CA VAL A 161 -12.99 -18.99 -21.38
C VAL A 161 -13.14 -17.97 -20.25
N LYS A 162 -12.17 -17.06 -20.12
CA LYS A 162 -12.12 -16.06 -19.05
C LYS A 162 -13.26 -15.04 -19.23
N PRO A 163 -14.10 -14.82 -18.20
CA PRO A 163 -14.97 -13.65 -18.16
C PRO A 163 -14.20 -12.34 -18.34
N ALA A 164 -14.86 -11.30 -18.87
CA ALA A 164 -14.28 -9.96 -18.90
C ALA A 164 -13.86 -9.52 -17.49
N ARG A 165 -12.78 -8.73 -17.40
CA ARG A 165 -12.20 -8.25 -16.13
C ARG A 165 -11.63 -9.34 -15.20
N SER A 166 -11.53 -10.60 -15.65
CA SER A 166 -10.94 -11.68 -14.86
C SER A 166 -9.45 -11.92 -15.15
N LYS A 167 -8.72 -12.47 -14.17
CA LYS A 167 -7.31 -12.87 -14.30
C LYS A 167 -7.01 -14.11 -13.47
N HIS A 168 -6.10 -14.94 -13.96
CA HIS A 168 -5.53 -16.05 -13.19
C HIS A 168 -4.41 -15.51 -12.29
N CYS A 169 -4.54 -15.73 -10.98
CA CYS A 169 -3.48 -15.49 -10.03
C CYS A 169 -2.66 -16.77 -9.88
N SER A 170 -1.38 -16.74 -10.26
CA SER A 170 -0.48 -17.89 -10.13
C SER A 170 -0.16 -18.22 -8.67
N ILE A 171 -0.13 -17.22 -7.79
CA ILE A 171 0.17 -17.40 -6.35
C ILE A 171 -0.97 -18.16 -5.66
N CYS A 172 -2.22 -17.78 -5.95
CA CYS A 172 -3.41 -18.45 -5.40
C CYS A 172 -3.88 -19.64 -6.25
N ASN A 173 -3.29 -19.85 -7.43
CA ASN A 173 -3.65 -20.86 -8.42
C ASN A 173 -5.15 -20.91 -8.77
N ARG A 174 -5.76 -19.74 -9.00
CA ARG A 174 -7.19 -19.63 -9.35
C ARG A 174 -7.47 -18.42 -10.23
N CYS A 175 -8.57 -18.47 -10.97
CA CYS A 175 -9.09 -17.31 -11.68
C CYS A 175 -10.01 -16.50 -10.77
N VAL A 176 -9.85 -15.18 -10.79
CA VAL A 176 -10.63 -14.25 -9.96
C VAL A 176 -11.38 -13.28 -10.86
N HIS A 177 -12.65 -13.09 -10.57
CA HIS A 177 -13.54 -12.13 -11.23
C HIS A 177 -13.25 -10.70 -10.77
N ARG A 178 -13.24 -9.75 -11.73
CA ARG A 178 -12.85 -8.34 -11.50
C ARG A 178 -11.56 -8.25 -10.68
N PHE A 179 -10.52 -8.95 -11.14
CA PHE A 179 -9.26 -9.08 -10.41
C PHE A 179 -8.54 -7.73 -10.34
N ASP A 180 -8.15 -7.34 -9.13
CA ASP A 180 -7.39 -6.12 -8.88
C ASP A 180 -5.89 -6.42 -8.73
N HIS A 181 -5.53 -7.11 -7.66
CA HIS A 181 -4.16 -7.56 -7.39
C HIS A 181 -4.14 -8.72 -6.40
N HIS A 182 -2.99 -9.39 -6.29
CA HIS A 182 -2.72 -10.28 -5.17
C HIS A 182 -2.08 -9.47 -4.04
N CYS A 183 -2.69 -9.48 -2.86
CA CYS A 183 -2.21 -8.69 -1.72
C CYS A 183 -1.45 -9.59 -0.74
N LEU A 184 -0.13 -9.38 -0.63
CA LEU A 184 0.73 -10.15 0.27
C LEU A 184 0.29 -10.05 1.74
N TRP A 185 -0.10 -8.85 2.18
CA TRP A 185 -0.48 -8.57 3.57
C TRP A 185 -1.75 -9.31 4.02
N THR A 186 -2.71 -9.49 3.10
CA THR A 186 -3.93 -10.25 3.37
C THR A 186 -3.78 -11.72 2.96
N ASN A 187 -2.66 -12.06 2.29
CA ASN A 187 -2.38 -13.32 1.63
C ASN A 187 -3.64 -13.91 0.96
N ASN A 188 -4.28 -13.05 0.16
CA ASN A 188 -5.48 -13.31 -0.61
C ASN A 188 -5.51 -12.38 -1.83
N ASP A 189 -6.31 -12.75 -2.82
CA ASP A 189 -6.55 -11.85 -3.96
C ASP A 189 -7.54 -10.76 -3.57
N VAL A 190 -7.37 -9.57 -4.13
CA VAL A 190 -8.38 -8.52 -4.12
C VAL A 190 -9.11 -8.59 -5.46
N GLY A 191 -10.41 -8.80 -5.40
CA GLY A 191 -11.27 -9.00 -6.56
C GLY A 191 -12.69 -8.50 -6.33
N GLY A 192 -13.60 -8.77 -7.26
CA GLY A 192 -14.95 -8.17 -7.25
C GLY A 192 -15.72 -8.35 -5.94
N LEU A 193 -15.61 -9.49 -5.27
CA LEU A 193 -16.44 -9.79 -4.09
C LEU A 193 -15.84 -9.39 -2.74
N ASN A 194 -14.59 -8.91 -2.70
CA ASN A 194 -13.93 -8.41 -1.49
C ASN A 194 -13.25 -7.03 -1.64
N HIS A 195 -13.27 -6.41 -2.83
CA HIS A 195 -12.65 -5.10 -3.06
C HIS A 195 -13.19 -4.00 -2.12
N GLY A 196 -14.50 -3.95 -1.89
CA GLY A 196 -15.09 -3.00 -0.93
C GLY A 196 -14.54 -3.16 0.50
N TYR A 197 -14.35 -4.40 0.97
CA TYR A 197 -13.73 -4.66 2.28
C TYR A 197 -12.27 -4.21 2.32
N PHE A 198 -11.53 -4.38 1.22
CA PHE A 198 -10.15 -3.92 1.12
C PHE A 198 -10.05 -2.40 1.23
N VAL A 199 -10.95 -1.66 0.58
CA VAL A 199 -11.00 -0.19 0.70
C VAL A 199 -11.36 0.24 2.12
N LEU A 200 -12.34 -0.40 2.77
CA LEU A 200 -12.70 -0.11 4.17
C LEU A 200 -11.57 -0.44 5.14
N PHE A 201 -10.83 -1.51 4.89
CA PHE A 201 -9.63 -1.84 5.64
C PHE A 201 -8.57 -0.74 5.52
N LEU A 202 -8.30 -0.21 4.32
CA LEU A 202 -7.37 0.90 4.14
C LEU A 202 -7.84 2.17 4.85
N LEU A 203 -9.13 2.52 4.74
CA LEU A 203 -9.72 3.70 5.38
C LEU A 203 -9.66 3.62 6.91
N THR A 204 -10.00 2.48 7.50
CA THR A 204 -9.89 2.27 8.96
C THR A 204 -8.44 2.28 9.43
N MET A 205 -7.52 1.70 8.66
CA MET A 205 -6.09 1.75 8.98
C MET A 205 -5.53 3.18 8.88
N MET A 206 -5.97 3.95 7.88
CA MET A 206 -5.63 5.36 7.74
C MET A 206 -6.14 6.17 8.94
N PHE A 207 -7.42 6.03 9.27
CA PHE A 207 -8.01 6.70 10.42
C PHE A 207 -7.26 6.35 11.71
N LYS A 208 -6.87 5.09 11.89
CA LYS A 208 -6.04 4.64 13.03
C LYS A 208 -4.72 5.40 13.11
N CYS A 209 -4.01 5.52 11.99
CA CYS A 209 -2.71 6.19 11.97
C CYS A 209 -2.85 7.68 12.27
N ILE A 210 -3.83 8.36 11.65
CA ILE A 210 -4.11 9.79 11.90
C ILE A 210 -4.50 10.03 13.36
N TRP A 211 -5.40 9.21 13.90
CA TRP A 211 -5.84 9.32 15.28
C TRP A 211 -4.68 9.10 16.27
N GLY A 212 -3.89 8.03 16.08
CA GLY A 212 -2.72 7.76 16.91
C GLY A 212 -1.67 8.87 16.84
N PHE A 213 -1.44 9.45 15.65
CA PHE A 213 -0.54 10.59 15.48
C PHE A 213 -1.04 11.82 16.22
N TYR A 214 -2.31 12.19 16.02
CA TYR A 214 -2.94 13.33 16.70
C TYR A 214 -2.86 13.19 18.22
N ILE A 215 -3.24 12.04 18.77
CA ILE A 215 -3.22 11.79 20.20
C ILE A 215 -1.79 11.75 20.75
N GLY A 216 -0.84 11.17 20.03
CA GLY A 216 0.56 11.16 20.43
C GLY A 216 1.15 12.57 20.51
N ILE A 217 0.91 13.41 19.50
CA ILE A 217 1.31 14.82 19.52
C ILE A 217 0.63 15.56 20.67
N LYS A 218 -0.69 15.40 20.84
CA LYS A 218 -1.46 16.03 21.92
C LYS A 218 -0.88 15.66 23.29
N SER A 219 -0.50 14.41 23.50
CA SER A 219 0.10 13.93 24.76
C SER A 219 1.44 14.63 25.06
N LEU A 220 2.31 14.75 24.05
CA LEU A 220 3.61 15.45 24.18
C LEU A 220 3.44 16.95 24.43
N VAL A 221 2.47 17.59 23.77
CA VAL A 221 2.15 19.01 23.98
C VAL A 221 1.61 19.26 25.38
N LEU A 222 0.67 18.44 25.86
CA LEU A 222 0.12 18.55 27.21
C LEU A 222 1.21 18.39 28.28
N TYR A 223 2.10 17.42 28.12
CA TYR A 223 3.25 17.26 29.01
C TYR A 223 4.13 18.53 29.02
N THR A 224 4.43 19.06 27.83
CA THR A 224 5.26 20.27 27.67
C THR A 224 4.63 21.49 28.36
N GLN A 225 3.32 21.67 28.22
CA GLN A 225 2.56 22.76 28.82
C GLN A 225 2.44 22.61 30.34
N TYR A 226 2.11 21.41 30.82
CA TYR A 226 1.96 21.14 32.24
C TYR A 226 3.26 21.40 33.02
N HIS A 227 4.40 21.00 32.44
CA HIS A 227 5.72 21.23 33.04
C HIS A 227 6.33 22.59 32.65
N ARG A 228 5.61 23.44 31.91
CA ARG A 228 6.04 24.77 31.44
C ARG A 228 7.46 24.75 30.84
N LEU A 229 7.79 23.70 30.07
CA LEU A 229 9.18 23.45 29.64
C LEU A 229 9.79 24.61 28.86
N LEU A 230 8.99 25.30 28.04
CA LEU A 230 9.44 26.47 27.26
C LEU A 230 9.75 27.70 28.11
N GLU A 231 9.27 27.75 29.34
CA GLU A 231 9.52 28.86 30.28
C GLU A 231 10.71 28.60 31.19
N THR A 232 11.28 27.38 31.13
CA THR A 232 12.43 27.00 31.94
C THR A 232 13.75 27.50 31.32
N GLN A 233 14.77 27.61 32.17
CA GLN A 233 16.13 27.93 31.76
C GLN A 233 17.04 26.72 31.99
N VAL A 234 18.00 26.54 31.08
CA VAL A 234 19.03 25.51 31.19
C VAL A 234 20.41 26.15 31.29
N MET A 235 21.24 25.55 32.13
CA MET A 235 22.64 25.95 32.26
C MET A 235 23.46 25.31 31.14
N THR A 236 24.17 26.13 30.37
CA THR A 236 25.10 25.67 29.34
C THR A 236 26.40 25.15 29.96
N SER A 237 27.23 24.45 29.16
CA SER A 237 28.56 24.00 29.58
C SER A 237 29.48 25.12 30.09
N ASN A 238 29.20 26.37 29.69
CA ASN A 238 29.96 27.56 30.05
C ASN A 238 29.39 28.26 31.30
N GLY A 239 28.38 27.68 31.95
CA GLY A 239 27.70 28.25 33.12
C GLY A 239 26.65 29.32 32.80
N GLU A 240 26.47 29.70 31.53
CA GLU A 240 25.43 30.66 31.13
C GLU A 240 24.04 30.03 31.20
N MET A 241 23.08 30.74 31.82
CA MET A 241 21.66 30.38 31.79
C MET A 241 21.03 30.83 30.47
N LYS A 242 20.48 29.90 29.70
CA LYS A 242 19.75 30.19 28.46
C LYS A 242 18.33 29.66 28.52
N GLN A 243 17.40 30.38 27.89
CA GLN A 243 16.03 29.90 27.75
C GLN A 243 16.00 28.63 26.91
N VAL A 244 15.13 27.71 27.31
CA VAL A 244 14.93 26.45 26.60
C VAL A 244 14.35 26.71 25.21
N THR A 245 15.02 26.16 24.19
CA THR A 245 14.56 26.19 22.80
C THR A 245 13.73 24.96 22.46
N TYR A 246 12.97 25.00 21.37
CA TYR A 246 12.21 23.83 20.88
C TYR A 246 13.08 22.59 20.64
N SER A 247 14.33 22.76 20.20
CA SER A 247 15.27 21.65 20.01
C SER A 247 15.61 20.96 21.34
N ILE A 248 15.77 21.72 22.41
CA ILE A 248 16.04 21.19 23.76
C ILE A 248 14.78 20.51 24.31
N VAL A 249 13.59 21.08 24.09
CA VAL A 249 12.32 20.41 24.44
C VAL A 249 12.21 19.07 23.71
N LEU A 250 12.47 19.04 22.40
CA LEU A 250 12.40 17.80 21.62
C LEU A 250 13.39 16.75 22.12
N GLN A 251 14.62 17.15 22.46
CA GLN A 251 15.61 16.27 23.08
C GLN A 251 15.13 15.75 24.43
N HIS A 252 14.59 16.62 25.29
CA HIS A 252 14.03 16.22 26.59
C HIS A 252 12.89 15.23 26.42
N LEU A 253 11.93 15.51 25.53
CA LEU A 253 10.80 14.61 25.24
C LEU A 253 11.26 13.27 24.67
N PHE A 254 12.31 13.26 23.84
CA PHE A 254 12.88 12.02 23.33
C PHE A 254 13.55 11.20 24.44
N MET A 255 14.29 11.83 25.35
CA MET A 255 14.91 11.13 26.48
C MET A 255 13.87 10.62 27.49
N GLN A 256 12.81 11.40 27.72
CA GLN A 256 11.75 11.06 28.66
C GLN A 256 10.78 10.02 28.11
N PHE A 257 10.38 10.14 26.84
CA PHE A 257 9.39 9.29 26.18
C PHE A 257 9.88 8.78 24.82
N PRO A 258 11.01 8.03 24.77
CA PRO A 258 11.63 7.64 23.50
C PRO A 258 10.66 6.85 22.63
N ARG A 259 9.94 5.89 23.23
CA ARG A 259 8.97 5.03 22.53
C ARG A 259 7.82 5.84 21.91
N LEU A 260 7.25 6.80 22.63
CA LEU A 260 6.17 7.65 22.13
C LEU A 260 6.64 8.54 20.98
N VAL A 261 7.82 9.15 21.10
CA VAL A 261 8.41 9.98 20.03
C VAL A 261 8.69 9.16 18.78
N PHE A 262 9.24 7.94 18.93
CA PHE A 262 9.43 7.03 17.80
C PHE A 262 8.12 6.61 17.14
N ILE A 263 7.07 6.34 17.91
CA ILE A 263 5.75 5.98 17.38
C ILE A 263 5.15 7.13 16.60
N VAL A 264 5.12 8.34 17.17
CA VAL A 264 4.59 9.54 16.49
C VAL A 264 5.34 9.80 15.19
N THR A 265 6.67 9.71 15.21
CA THR A 265 7.49 9.89 14.01
C THR A 265 7.20 8.81 12.96
N SER A 266 7.08 7.55 13.37
CA SER A 266 6.77 6.43 12.47
C SER A 266 5.36 6.57 11.87
N LEU A 267 4.38 7.00 12.67
CA LEU A 267 3.01 7.24 12.22
C LEU A 267 2.94 8.35 11.18
N PHE A 268 3.71 9.43 11.34
CA PHE A 268 3.79 10.49 10.33
C PHE A 268 4.16 9.95 8.94
N PHE A 269 5.24 9.16 8.87
CA PHE A 269 5.66 8.55 7.61
C PHE A 269 4.68 7.50 7.09
N LEU A 270 4.09 6.71 8.00
CA LEU A 270 3.09 5.71 7.64
C LEU A 270 1.82 6.36 7.09
N ILE A 271 1.38 7.50 7.61
CA ILE A 271 0.25 8.28 7.08
C ILE A 271 0.51 8.70 5.64
N ILE A 272 1.72 9.17 5.32
CA ILE A 272 2.08 9.56 3.95
C ILE A 272 2.02 8.35 3.02
N LEU A 273 2.72 7.26 3.39
CA LEU A 273 2.80 6.05 2.56
C LEU A 273 1.42 5.41 2.35
N LEU A 274 0.70 5.16 3.45
CA LEU A 274 -0.64 4.58 3.41
C LEU A 274 -1.63 5.53 2.76
N GLY A 275 -1.42 6.84 2.83
CA GLY A 275 -2.28 7.86 2.24
C GLY A 275 -2.22 7.87 0.74
N ILE A 276 -1.01 7.84 0.18
CA ILE A 276 -0.84 7.70 -1.26
C ILE A 276 -1.51 6.40 -1.75
N PHE A 277 -1.29 5.29 -1.04
CA PHE A 277 -1.90 4.01 -1.40
C PHE A 277 -3.43 4.01 -1.29
N THR A 278 -3.98 4.63 -0.24
CA THR A 278 -5.43 4.74 -0.03
C THR A 278 -6.07 5.65 -1.07
N ILE A 279 -5.47 6.80 -1.37
CA ILE A 279 -5.93 7.73 -2.42
C ILE A 279 -5.92 7.03 -3.78
N TYR A 280 -4.88 6.25 -4.07
CA TYR A 280 -4.81 5.44 -5.29
C TYR A 280 -5.98 4.46 -5.40
N HIS A 281 -6.29 3.70 -4.34
CA HIS A 281 -7.41 2.76 -4.36
C HIS A 281 -8.78 3.45 -4.37
N VAL A 282 -8.93 4.61 -3.73
CA VAL A 282 -10.13 5.44 -3.88
C VAL A 282 -10.30 5.87 -5.33
N ASN A 283 -9.23 6.30 -6.01
CA ASN A 283 -9.27 6.67 -7.42
C ASN A 283 -9.59 5.47 -8.35
N VAL A 284 -9.07 4.28 -8.05
CA VAL A 284 -9.44 3.00 -8.70
C VAL A 284 -10.95 2.76 -8.61
N VAL A 285 -11.53 2.94 -7.42
CA VAL A 285 -12.99 2.82 -7.22
C VAL A 285 -13.75 3.89 -7.99
N LEU A 286 -13.38 5.16 -7.83
CA LEU A 286 -14.09 6.29 -8.45
C LEU A 286 -14.08 6.25 -9.98
N THR A 287 -13.06 5.64 -10.58
CA THR A 287 -12.95 5.46 -12.04
C THR A 287 -13.43 4.08 -12.51
N ASN A 288 -13.91 3.21 -11.63
CA ASN A 288 -14.24 1.80 -11.92
C ASN A 288 -13.17 1.06 -12.76
N ARG A 289 -11.90 1.32 -12.48
CA ARG A 289 -10.76 0.62 -13.07
C ARG A 289 -10.00 -0.10 -11.99
N THR A 290 -9.69 -1.37 -12.21
CA THR A 290 -8.80 -2.15 -11.35
C THR A 290 -7.34 -1.75 -11.58
N THR A 291 -6.48 -2.02 -10.59
CA THR A 291 -5.02 -1.90 -10.73
C THR A 291 -4.50 -2.72 -11.91
N ASN A 292 -4.99 -3.95 -12.08
CA ASN A 292 -4.64 -4.79 -13.22
C ASN A 292 -5.03 -4.18 -14.58
N GLU A 293 -6.17 -3.50 -14.67
CA GLU A 293 -6.56 -2.79 -15.90
C GLU A 293 -5.65 -1.61 -16.20
N ARG A 294 -5.20 -0.87 -15.17
CA ARG A 294 -4.25 0.23 -15.37
C ARG A 294 -2.90 -0.27 -15.90
N TYR A 295 -2.39 -1.38 -15.36
CA TYR A 295 -1.16 -2.01 -15.88
C TYR A 295 -1.33 -2.49 -17.33
N LYS A 296 -2.43 -3.19 -17.63
CA LYS A 296 -2.73 -3.63 -19.00
C LYS A 296 -2.87 -2.46 -19.97
N ALA A 297 -3.53 -1.37 -19.56
CA ALA A 297 -3.71 -0.19 -20.39
C ALA A 297 -2.36 0.45 -20.73
N ALA A 298 -1.45 0.58 -19.75
CA ALA A 298 -0.11 1.11 -19.95
C ALA A 298 0.74 0.25 -20.92
N GLU A 299 0.57 -1.09 -20.90
CA GLU A 299 1.22 -1.99 -21.86
C GLU A 299 0.66 -1.86 -23.29
N LEU A 300 -0.59 -1.40 -23.42
CA LEU A 300 -1.31 -1.26 -24.68
C LEU A 300 -1.24 0.17 -25.26
N GLU A 301 -0.63 1.12 -24.54
CA GLU A 301 -0.31 2.44 -25.09
C GLU A 301 0.87 2.29 -26.07
N PRO A 302 0.76 2.84 -27.28
CA PRO A 302 1.88 2.80 -28.22
C PRO A 302 3.05 3.54 -27.58
N ILE A 303 4.18 2.85 -27.41
CA ILE A 303 5.46 3.50 -27.09
C ILE A 303 5.63 4.60 -28.14
N ASN A 304 5.68 5.86 -27.70
CA ASN A 304 6.02 6.98 -28.56
C ASN A 304 7.52 6.85 -28.87
N ILE A 305 7.85 5.92 -29.78
CA ILE A 305 9.21 5.69 -30.23
C ILE A 305 9.60 6.96 -30.98
N ASP A 306 10.54 7.70 -30.41
CA ASP A 306 11.19 8.83 -31.05
C ASP A 306 11.48 8.49 -32.52
N SER A 307 10.83 9.23 -33.41
CA SER A 307 10.81 9.05 -34.87
C SER A 307 12.19 9.11 -35.52
N LYS A 308 13.24 9.45 -34.77
CA LYS A 308 14.63 9.48 -35.24
C LYS A 308 15.27 8.10 -35.45
N ARG A 309 14.76 7.01 -34.85
CA ARG A 309 15.35 5.66 -34.99
C ARG A 309 14.75 4.79 -36.10
N LEU A 310 13.64 5.20 -36.73
CA LEU A 310 12.89 4.42 -37.72
C LEU A 310 13.00 4.92 -39.16
N SER A 311 13.92 5.86 -39.44
CA SER A 311 14.13 6.41 -40.79
C SER A 311 14.58 5.39 -41.85
N SER A 312 14.91 4.15 -41.49
CA SER A 312 15.35 3.13 -42.45
C SER A 312 14.23 2.27 -43.04
N ASN A 313 12.97 2.35 -42.58
CA ASN A 313 11.90 1.49 -43.12
C ASN A 313 10.54 2.20 -43.22
N LYS A 314 10.32 2.91 -44.34
CA LYS A 314 9.07 3.61 -44.69
C LYS A 314 7.82 2.72 -44.62
N SER A 315 7.93 1.42 -44.91
CA SER A 315 6.81 0.46 -44.87
C SER A 315 6.32 0.16 -43.45
N LYS A 316 7.23 0.03 -42.47
CA LYS A 316 6.88 -0.11 -41.05
C LYS A 316 6.33 1.18 -40.44
N LEU A 317 6.83 2.33 -40.90
CA LEU A 317 6.34 3.63 -40.48
C LEU A 317 4.88 3.87 -40.92
N GLN A 318 4.54 3.52 -42.17
CA GLN A 318 3.16 3.63 -42.67
C GLN A 318 2.20 2.62 -42.02
N ALA A 319 2.66 1.40 -41.71
CA ALA A 319 1.86 0.43 -40.96
C ALA A 319 1.62 0.88 -39.50
N GLY A 320 2.64 1.43 -38.83
CA GLY A 320 2.53 1.99 -37.48
C GLY A 320 1.65 3.24 -37.44
N MET A 321 1.75 4.13 -38.44
CA MET A 321 0.90 5.33 -38.54
C MET A 321 -0.55 5.01 -38.90
N LYS A 322 -0.83 3.97 -39.71
CA LYS A 322 -2.20 3.49 -39.95
C LYS A 322 -2.82 2.86 -38.71
N LEU A 323 -2.03 2.16 -37.88
CA LEU A 323 -2.49 1.61 -36.59
C LEU A 323 -2.78 2.73 -35.58
N ASN A 324 -1.99 3.81 -35.60
CA ASN A 324 -2.10 4.93 -34.65
C ASN A 324 -3.27 5.88 -34.96
N LYS A 325 -3.74 5.96 -36.21
CA LYS A 325 -4.87 6.83 -36.62
C LYS A 325 -6.25 6.37 -36.12
N ASN A 326 -6.38 5.14 -35.63
CA ASN A 326 -7.65 4.59 -35.13
C ASN A 326 -7.73 4.48 -33.60
N ILE A 327 -6.73 4.98 -32.87
CA ILE A 327 -6.79 4.98 -31.40
C ILE A 327 -7.67 6.15 -30.96
N LYS A 328 -8.99 5.94 -31.01
CA LYS A 328 -9.94 6.72 -30.20
C LYS A 328 -9.41 6.69 -28.76
N THR A 329 -9.41 7.85 -28.10
CA THR A 329 -9.20 7.94 -26.65
C THR A 329 -10.03 6.86 -25.97
N VAL A 330 -9.37 6.06 -25.12
CA VAL A 330 -9.97 4.85 -24.54
C VAL A 330 -11.04 5.26 -23.55
N GLU A 331 -12.27 5.37 -24.04
CA GLU A 331 -13.43 5.58 -23.21
C GLU A 331 -13.56 4.36 -22.29
N ASN A 332 -13.65 4.63 -20.99
CA ASN A 332 -13.68 3.58 -20.00
C ASN A 332 -15.05 2.89 -20.03
N LEU A 333 -15.18 1.78 -20.76
CA LEU A 333 -16.43 1.05 -20.94
C LEU A 333 -17.13 0.67 -19.61
N TYR A 334 -16.35 0.53 -18.54
CA TYR A 334 -16.84 0.10 -17.23
C TYR A 334 -17.21 1.27 -16.30
N ASP A 335 -16.98 2.52 -16.71
CA ASP A 335 -17.36 3.69 -15.93
C ASP A 335 -18.88 3.91 -15.97
N LYS A 336 -19.49 3.98 -14.78
CA LYS A 336 -20.93 4.19 -14.56
C LYS A 336 -21.19 5.53 -13.85
N GLY A 337 -20.22 6.43 -13.84
CA GLY A 337 -20.23 7.63 -13.00
C GLY A 337 -19.95 7.33 -11.52
N ILE A 338 -19.59 8.36 -10.75
CA ILE A 338 -19.07 8.22 -9.37
C ILE A 338 -19.94 7.31 -8.49
N ILE A 339 -21.25 7.58 -8.42
CA ILE A 339 -22.18 6.82 -7.57
C ILE A 339 -22.31 5.37 -8.07
N GLY A 340 -22.43 5.19 -9.39
CA GLY A 340 -22.51 3.86 -10.00
C GLY A 340 -21.26 3.03 -9.73
N ASN A 341 -20.09 3.65 -9.77
CA ASN A 341 -18.78 3.01 -9.55
C ASN A 341 -18.58 2.59 -8.09
N ILE A 342 -19.02 3.43 -7.14
CA ILE A 342 -19.06 3.09 -5.71
C ILE A 342 -20.01 1.92 -5.49
N TYR A 343 -21.22 1.96 -6.05
CA TYR A 343 -22.18 0.85 -5.94
C TYR A 343 -21.61 -0.45 -6.52
N ASP A 344 -20.95 -0.39 -7.68
CA ASP A 344 -20.28 -1.53 -8.33
C ASP A 344 -19.21 -2.17 -7.45
N THR A 345 -18.56 -1.39 -6.57
CA THR A 345 -17.49 -1.90 -5.70
C THR A 345 -18.02 -2.41 -4.36
N PHE A 346 -18.92 -1.67 -3.70
CA PHE A 346 -19.37 -1.99 -2.34
C PHE A 346 -20.57 -2.94 -2.30
N TRP A 347 -21.41 -2.94 -3.34
CA TRP A 347 -22.58 -3.82 -3.48
C TRP A 347 -22.43 -4.83 -4.62
N HIS A 348 -21.20 -5.17 -5.02
CA HIS A 348 -20.93 -6.08 -6.14
C HIS A 348 -21.66 -7.42 -6.04
N ARG A 349 -21.78 -7.97 -4.82
CA ARG A 349 -22.54 -9.21 -4.56
C ARG A 349 -23.99 -9.12 -5.03
N SER A 350 -24.63 -7.96 -4.86
CA SER A 350 -26.01 -7.73 -5.28
C SER A 350 -26.13 -7.66 -6.80
N ILE A 351 -25.14 -7.07 -7.48
CA ILE A 351 -25.07 -7.02 -8.95
C ILE A 351 -24.97 -8.44 -9.50
N VAL A 352 -24.02 -9.21 -8.98
CA VAL A 352 -23.79 -10.60 -9.39
C VAL A 352 -25.02 -11.49 -9.11
N LYS A 353 -25.82 -11.22 -8.08
CA LYS A 353 -27.07 -11.96 -7.78
C LYS A 353 -28.26 -11.57 -8.66
N LYS A 354 -28.35 -10.31 -9.12
CA LYS A 354 -29.49 -9.80 -9.90
C LYS A 354 -29.53 -10.30 -11.33
N ILE A 355 -28.42 -10.82 -11.85
CA ILE A 355 -28.35 -11.37 -13.20
C ILE A 355 -29.12 -12.70 -13.22
N LYS A 356 -30.30 -12.68 -13.86
CA LYS A 356 -31.08 -13.88 -14.13
C LYS A 356 -30.42 -14.64 -15.28
N PHE A 357 -30.13 -15.91 -15.05
CA PHE A 357 -29.71 -16.84 -16.09
C PHE A 357 -30.90 -17.08 -17.02
N ARG A 358 -30.68 -17.01 -18.33
CA ARG A 358 -31.68 -17.32 -19.35
C ARG A 358 -31.37 -18.66 -19.96
#